data_AF-A0A0F9SG64-F1
#
_entry.id   AF-A0A0F9SG64-F1
#
_cell.length_a   1.000
_cell.length_b   1.000
_cell.length_c   1.000
_cell.angle_alpha   90.00
_cell.angle_beta   90.00
_cell.angle_gamma   90.00
#
_symmetry.space_group_name_H-M   'P 1'
#
loop_
_entity.id
_entity.type
_entity.pdbx_description
1 polymer ?
#
loop_
_entity_poly.entity_id
_entity_poly.type
_entity_poly.pdbx_seq_one_letter_code
_entity_poly.pdbx_strand_id
1 'polypeptide(L)'
;MKELVKRHYDTQCVNEFPIQNLTDLCKLLEKPHEKPQVVPEASAEAMLAAVRLFGQISGRKPNYKKPDLNKWAVEMDLILRKDKRTPEQLYELIDWLSQSNFWYKVILSPAKLRKQLDKLELAMLDDWQWQKRKLHQQTKRTGPTPKEKYMESINETDQGDNVRGD
;
A
#
# COMPACT_ATOMS: atom_id res chain seq x y z
N MET A 1 75.35 -33.35 -8.97
CA MET A 1 74.04 -33.85 -9.44
C MET A 1 72.97 -33.31 -8.50
N LYS A 2 71.84 -32.89 -9.05
CA LYS A 2 70.85 -32.00 -8.43
C LYS A 2 69.81 -32.80 -7.63
N GLU A 3 69.67 -32.53 -6.34
CA GLU A 3 68.59 -32.98 -5.45
C GLU A 3 68.60 -32.07 -4.21
N LEU A 4 67.54 -31.76 -3.47
CA LEU A 4 66.09 -31.68 -3.69
C LEU A 4 65.60 -30.91 -2.45
N VAL A 5 64.91 -29.78 -2.67
CA VAL A 5 63.98 -29.05 -1.78
C VAL A 5 64.13 -29.20 -0.26
N LYS A 6 64.41 -28.08 0.44
CA LYS A 6 63.72 -27.77 1.70
C LYS A 6 63.51 -26.26 1.84
N ARG A 7 62.26 -25.85 1.62
CA ARG A 7 61.75 -24.56 2.08
C ARG A 7 61.87 -24.57 3.61
N HIS A 8 62.62 -23.64 4.19
CA HIS A 8 62.41 -23.24 5.58
C HIS A 8 61.63 -21.94 5.53
N TYR A 9 60.35 -22.02 5.87
CA TYR A 9 59.63 -20.89 6.46
C TYR A 9 59.07 -21.41 7.77
N ASP A 10 59.56 -20.83 8.85
CA ASP A 10 59.16 -21.13 10.22
C ASP A 10 57.65 -20.97 10.37
N THR A 11 57.00 -22.08 10.71
CA THR A 11 55.64 -22.07 11.23
C THR A 11 55.74 -22.19 12.75
N GLN A 12 55.96 -21.07 13.43
CA GLN A 12 55.64 -21.00 14.85
C GLN A 12 54.12 -20.79 14.98
N CYS A 13 53.39 -21.89 14.81
CA CYS A 13 52.02 -22.02 15.29
C CYS A 13 52.07 -22.32 16.78
N VAL A 14 51.96 -21.30 17.62
CA VAL A 14 51.35 -21.42 18.95
C VAL A 14 50.66 -20.10 19.26
N ASN A 15 49.33 -20.11 19.25
CA ASN A 15 48.57 -19.61 20.39
C ASN A 15 47.19 -20.26 20.37
N GLU A 16 47.11 -21.27 21.22
CA GLU A 16 45.97 -22.09 21.56
C GLU A 16 44.86 -21.21 22.14
N PHE A 17 43.67 -21.28 21.54
CA PHE A 17 42.45 -21.08 22.31
C PHE A 17 41.91 -22.48 22.62
N PRO A 18 41.94 -22.93 23.89
CA PRO A 18 41.52 -24.27 24.26
C PRO A 18 39.98 -24.32 24.32
N ILE A 19 39.33 -24.83 23.27
CA ILE A 19 37.92 -25.21 23.34
C ILE A 19 37.87 -26.59 23.99
N GLN A 20 37.72 -26.65 25.32
CA GLN A 20 37.74 -27.91 26.06
C GLN A 20 36.34 -28.53 26.27
N ASN A 21 35.25 -27.89 25.84
CA ASN A 21 33.91 -28.36 26.17
C ASN A 21 32.83 -27.90 25.15
N LEU A 22 31.85 -28.78 24.85
CA LEU A 22 30.74 -28.56 23.89
C LEU A 22 29.75 -27.45 24.29
N THR A 23 29.63 -27.16 25.58
CA THR A 23 28.85 -26.06 26.18
C THR A 23 29.45 -24.68 25.84
N ASP A 24 30.78 -24.58 25.63
CA ASP A 24 31.42 -23.34 25.17
C ASP A 24 31.12 -23.05 23.69
N LEU A 25 30.90 -24.09 22.88
CA LEU A 25 30.42 -23.96 21.50
C LEU A 25 28.96 -23.45 21.44
N CYS A 26 28.10 -23.89 22.36
CA CYS A 26 26.74 -23.37 22.49
C CYS A 26 26.72 -21.88 22.87
N LYS A 27 27.59 -21.44 23.80
CA LYS A 27 27.74 -20.02 24.14
C LYS A 27 28.25 -19.14 22.99
N LEU A 28 29.09 -19.68 22.10
CA LEU A 28 29.59 -18.95 20.93
C LEU A 28 28.56 -18.87 19.79
N LEU A 29 27.63 -19.83 19.73
CA LEU A 29 26.54 -19.91 18.75
C LEU A 29 25.23 -19.25 19.25
N GLU A 30 25.08 -19.05 20.55
CA GLU A 30 24.09 -18.15 21.16
C GLU A 30 24.61 -16.71 21.20
N LYS A 31 24.92 -16.13 20.03
CA LYS A 31 24.81 -14.67 19.96
C LYS A 31 23.31 -14.37 20.11
N PRO A 32 22.85 -13.61 21.12
CA PRO A 32 21.52 -13.03 21.00
C PRO A 32 21.53 -12.29 19.67
N HIS A 33 20.61 -12.65 18.78
CA HIS A 33 20.43 -11.91 17.55
C HIS A 33 19.87 -10.52 17.91
N GLU A 34 20.68 -9.64 18.49
CA GLU A 34 20.36 -8.23 18.42
C GLU A 34 20.56 -7.86 16.96
N LYS A 35 19.46 -8.05 16.21
CA LYS A 35 19.26 -7.59 14.85
C LYS A 35 19.83 -6.18 14.81
N PRO A 36 20.86 -5.91 13.96
CA PRO A 36 21.53 -4.62 13.97
C PRO A 36 20.48 -3.51 13.97
N GLN A 37 20.47 -2.68 15.02
CA GLN A 37 19.53 -1.56 15.15
C GLN A 37 19.91 -0.38 14.24
N VAL A 38 20.57 -0.67 13.12
CA VAL A 38 20.66 0.27 12.01
C VAL A 38 19.30 0.19 11.33
N VAL A 39 18.36 1.04 11.77
CA VAL A 39 17.16 1.27 10.98
C VAL A 39 17.65 1.67 9.58
N PRO A 40 17.38 0.89 8.52
CA PRO A 40 17.64 1.39 7.18
C PRO A 40 16.86 2.70 7.10
N GLU A 41 17.58 3.79 6.80
CA GLU A 41 16.98 5.10 6.68
C GLU A 41 15.83 4.99 5.67
N ALA A 42 14.61 5.06 6.18
CA ALA A 42 13.42 4.93 5.35
C ALA A 42 13.40 6.09 4.36
N SER A 43 12.97 5.85 3.11
CA SER A 43 12.95 6.92 2.12
C SER A 43 12.01 8.06 2.56
N ALA A 44 12.25 9.27 2.04
CA ALA A 44 11.45 10.44 2.37
C ALA A 44 9.95 10.21 2.11
N GLU A 45 9.62 9.47 1.06
CA GLU A 45 8.27 9.08 0.68
C GLU A 45 7.63 8.18 1.74
N ALA A 46 8.38 7.20 2.26
CA ALA A 46 7.90 6.33 3.32
C ALA A 46 7.64 7.07 4.64
N MET A 47 8.50 8.04 4.97
CA MET A 47 8.29 8.93 6.11
C MET A 47 7.02 9.77 5.94
N LEU A 48 6.80 10.32 4.75
CA LEU A 48 5.60 11.09 4.45
C LEU A 48 4.33 10.23 4.57
N ALA A 49 4.35 9.01 4.06
CA ALA A 49 3.25 8.05 4.21
C ALA A 49 2.94 7.75 5.68
N ALA A 50 3.98 7.54 6.50
CA ALA A 50 3.84 7.28 7.92
C ALA A 50 3.20 8.46 8.68
N VAL A 51 3.69 9.69 8.42
CA VAL A 51 3.14 10.92 9.01
C VAL A 51 1.69 11.12 8.56
N ARG A 52 1.39 10.91 7.28
CA ARG A 52 0.04 11.08 6.72
C ARG A 52 -0.94 10.10 7.35
N LEU A 53 -0.59 8.82 7.46
CA LEU A 53 -1.42 7.83 8.15
C LEU A 53 -1.65 8.27 9.60
N PHE A 54 -0.59 8.59 10.34
CA PHE A 54 -0.72 9.02 11.74
C PHE A 54 -1.64 10.25 11.89
N GLY A 55 -1.52 11.25 11.02
CA GLY A 55 -2.39 12.43 11.00
C GLY A 55 -3.87 12.07 10.90
N GLN A 56 -4.22 11.13 10.01
CA GLN A 56 -5.59 10.64 9.89
C GLN A 56 -6.08 9.88 11.13
N ILE A 57 -5.20 9.13 11.80
CA ILE A 57 -5.57 8.41 13.04
C ILE A 57 -5.77 9.38 14.20
N SER A 58 -4.85 10.34 14.35
CA SER A 58 -4.91 11.38 15.36
C SER A 58 -6.19 12.21 15.22
N GLY A 59 -6.52 12.62 13.99
CA GLY A 59 -7.72 13.42 13.71
C GLY A 59 -9.03 12.74 14.12
N ARG A 60 -9.13 11.41 13.96
CA ARG A 60 -10.33 10.64 14.36
C ARG A 60 -10.33 10.18 15.81
N LYS A 61 -9.15 9.96 16.40
CA LYS A 61 -8.96 9.48 17.76
C LYS A 61 -7.89 10.34 18.44
N PRO A 62 -8.28 11.47 19.08
CA PRO A 62 -7.32 12.40 19.69
C PRO A 62 -6.53 11.75 20.83
N ASN A 63 -7.09 10.76 21.50
CA ASN A 63 -6.43 10.00 22.58
C ASN A 63 -5.59 8.82 22.05
N TYR A 64 -5.19 8.82 20.76
CA TYR A 64 -4.34 7.79 20.21
C TYR A 64 -2.88 7.98 20.64
N LYS A 65 -2.27 6.93 21.17
CA LYS A 65 -0.85 6.96 21.59
C LYS A 65 0.03 7.29 20.38
N LYS A 66 0.90 8.29 20.54
CA LYS A 66 1.88 8.64 19.50
C LYS A 66 2.78 7.43 19.21
N PRO A 67 2.77 6.90 17.97
CA PRO A 67 3.64 5.81 17.57
C PRO A 67 5.06 6.31 17.30
N ASP A 68 5.98 5.36 17.18
CA ASP A 68 7.31 5.61 16.65
C ASP A 68 7.24 5.77 15.13
N LEU A 69 7.34 7.03 14.66
CA LEU A 69 7.23 7.37 13.24
C LEU A 69 8.38 6.78 12.42
N ASN A 70 9.56 6.60 13.00
CA ASN A 70 10.69 5.98 12.28
C ASN A 70 10.41 4.50 12.00
N LYS A 71 9.86 3.78 12.98
CA LYS A 71 9.42 2.39 12.77
C LYS A 71 8.30 2.30 11.74
N TRP A 72 7.35 3.24 11.78
CA TRP A 72 6.28 3.29 10.79
C TRP A 72 6.80 3.57 9.39
N ALA A 73 7.76 4.49 9.26
CA ALA A 73 8.41 4.78 7.99
C ALA A 73 9.13 3.54 7.43
N VAL A 74 9.84 2.79 8.27
CA VAL A 74 10.47 1.52 7.85
C VAL A 74 9.42 0.52 7.35
N GLU A 75 8.27 0.39 8.03
CA GLU A 75 7.19 -0.49 7.58
C GLU A 75 6.58 -0.04 6.24
N MET A 76 6.39 1.27 6.05
CA MET A 76 5.91 1.85 4.78
C MET A 76 6.93 1.67 3.66
N ASP A 77 8.21 1.82 3.95
CA ASP A 77 9.31 1.62 3.01
C ASP A 77 9.38 0.16 2.53
N LEU A 78 9.03 -0.81 3.39
CA LEU A 78 8.85 -2.19 2.94
C LEU A 78 7.70 -2.31 1.93
N ILE A 79 6.62 -1.52 2.04
CA ILE A 79 5.50 -1.56 1.07
C ILE A 79 6.00 -1.07 -0.29
N LEU A 80 6.72 0.05 -0.29
CA LEU A 80 7.28 0.61 -1.52
C LEU A 80 8.30 -0.34 -2.17
N ARG A 81 9.28 -0.82 -1.39
CA ARG A 81 10.40 -1.62 -1.93
C ARG A 81 10.05 -3.08 -2.19
N LYS A 82 9.35 -3.75 -1.28
CA LYS A 82 9.08 -5.20 -1.39
C LYS A 82 7.77 -5.48 -2.12
N ASP A 83 6.73 -4.73 -1.80
CA ASP A 83 5.40 -4.95 -2.41
C ASP A 83 5.28 -4.20 -3.75
N LYS A 84 6.35 -3.51 -4.16
CA LYS A 84 6.52 -2.82 -5.45
C LYS A 84 5.39 -1.84 -5.76
N ARG A 85 4.86 -1.18 -4.73
CA ARG A 85 3.83 -0.15 -4.88
C ARG A 85 4.46 1.22 -5.02
N THR A 86 3.85 2.06 -5.83
CA THR A 86 4.33 3.44 -6.01
C THR A 86 3.89 4.29 -4.81
N PRO A 87 4.66 5.33 -4.45
CA PRO A 87 4.29 6.21 -3.34
C PRO A 87 2.95 6.90 -3.58
N GLU A 88 2.61 7.21 -4.84
CA GLU A 88 1.32 7.81 -5.22
C GLU A 88 0.15 6.88 -4.88
N GLN A 89 0.25 5.60 -5.25
CA GLN A 89 -0.78 4.59 -4.91
C GLN A 89 -0.95 4.45 -3.40
N LEU A 90 0.15 4.47 -2.65
CA LEU A 90 0.11 4.37 -1.20
C LEU A 90 -0.56 5.60 -0.58
N TYR A 91 -0.28 6.81 -1.08
CA TYR A 91 -0.90 8.04 -0.62
C TYR A 91 -2.39 8.09 -0.91
N GLU A 92 -2.82 7.71 -2.13
CA GLU A 92 -4.23 7.60 -2.49
C GLU A 92 -4.95 6.59 -1.60
N LEU A 93 -4.34 5.44 -1.35
CA LEU A 93 -4.90 4.41 -0.48
C LEU A 93 -5.10 4.95 0.94
N ILE A 94 -4.09 5.64 1.49
CA ILE A 94 -4.17 6.27 2.81
C ILE A 94 -5.29 7.31 2.82
N ASP A 95 -5.38 8.19 1.83
CA ASP A 95 -6.43 9.21 1.75
C ASP A 95 -7.83 8.59 1.71
N TRP A 96 -8.02 7.52 0.92
CA TRP A 96 -9.27 6.77 0.86
C TRP A 96 -9.63 6.06 2.17
N LEU A 97 -8.66 5.59 2.96
CA LEU A 97 -8.93 4.95 4.27
C LEU A 97 -9.79 5.83 5.17
N SER A 98 -9.57 7.15 5.16
CA SER A 98 -10.32 8.09 5.97
C SER A 98 -11.79 8.26 5.53
N GLN A 99 -12.07 7.99 4.25
CA GLN A 99 -13.39 8.11 3.64
C GLN A 99 -14.18 6.80 3.75
N SER A 100 -13.50 5.66 3.84
CA SER A 100 -14.14 4.36 3.96
C SER A 100 -14.79 4.17 5.33
N ASN A 101 -16.10 3.91 5.38
CA ASN A 101 -16.83 3.61 6.61
C ASN A 101 -16.36 2.34 7.34
N PHE A 102 -15.66 1.44 6.65
CA PHE A 102 -15.22 0.17 7.23
C PHE A 102 -13.72 0.16 7.56
N TRP A 103 -12.86 0.63 6.65
CA TRP A 103 -11.42 0.41 6.79
C TRP A 103 -10.72 1.37 7.75
N TYR A 104 -11.27 2.58 7.96
CA TYR A 104 -10.68 3.58 8.87
C TYR A 104 -10.48 3.06 10.31
N LYS A 105 -11.40 2.20 10.78
CA LYS A 105 -11.35 1.59 12.13
C LYS A 105 -10.44 0.36 12.21
N VAL A 106 -10.17 -0.28 11.08
CA VAL A 106 -9.36 -1.51 11.02
C VAL A 106 -7.88 -1.18 10.92
N ILE A 107 -7.53 -0.17 10.11
CA ILE A 107 -6.14 0.19 9.83
C ILE A 107 -5.66 1.24 10.82
N LEU A 108 -5.01 0.77 11.90
CA LEU A 108 -4.43 1.63 12.94
C LEU A 108 -2.88 1.64 12.95
N SER A 109 -2.25 0.91 12.03
CA SER A 109 -0.80 0.86 11.90
C SER A 109 -0.36 0.48 10.47
N PRO A 110 0.85 0.85 10.04
CA PRO A 110 1.41 0.46 8.75
C PRO A 110 1.54 -1.06 8.59
N ALA A 111 1.91 -1.81 9.64
CA ALA A 111 1.94 -3.27 9.61
C ALA A 111 0.58 -3.88 9.29
N LYS A 112 -0.51 -3.30 9.85
CA LYS A 112 -1.88 -3.73 9.58
C LYS A 112 -2.30 -3.37 8.15
N LEU A 113 -1.89 -2.19 7.69
CA LEU A 113 -2.08 -1.72 6.31
C LEU A 113 -1.43 -2.70 5.33
N ARG A 114 -0.13 -2.98 5.49
CA ARG A 114 0.63 -3.95 4.69
C ARG A 114 -0.03 -5.32 4.64
N LYS A 115 -0.49 -5.84 5.79
CA LYS A 115 -1.14 -7.16 5.86
C LYS A 115 -2.49 -7.20 5.11
N GLN A 116 -3.17 -6.07 4.94
CA GLN A 116 -4.47 -6.00 4.26
C GLN A 116 -4.38 -5.31 2.91
N LEU A 117 -3.17 -5.08 2.38
CA LEU A 117 -2.94 -4.22 1.21
C LEU A 117 -3.81 -4.62 0.01
N ASP A 118 -3.77 -5.91 -0.38
CA ASP A 118 -4.56 -6.40 -1.52
C ASP A 118 -6.07 -6.25 -1.31
N LYS A 119 -6.55 -6.44 -0.07
CA LYS A 119 -7.97 -6.28 0.25
C LYS A 119 -8.41 -4.81 0.24
N LEU A 120 -7.52 -3.92 0.65
CA LEU A 120 -7.77 -2.48 0.60
C LEU A 120 -7.87 -2.01 -0.85
N GLU A 121 -6.99 -2.49 -1.73
CA GLU A 121 -7.03 -2.14 -3.16
C GLU A 121 -8.31 -2.61 -3.84
N LEU A 122 -8.75 -3.84 -3.57
CA LEU A 122 -10.02 -4.35 -4.09
C LEU A 122 -11.22 -3.55 -3.57
N ALA A 123 -11.24 -3.25 -2.27
CA ALA A 123 -12.32 -2.47 -1.68
C ALA A 123 -12.36 -1.03 -2.22
N MET A 124 -11.19 -0.39 -2.43
CA MET A 124 -11.11 0.93 -3.04
C MET A 124 -11.60 0.92 -4.49
N LEU A 125 -11.25 -0.11 -5.25
CA LEU A 125 -11.73 -0.30 -6.62
C LEU A 125 -13.26 -0.49 -6.66
N ASP A 126 -13.82 -1.31 -5.76
CA ASP A 126 -15.27 -1.53 -5.66
C ASP A 126 -16.02 -0.23 -5.33
N ASP A 127 -15.49 0.56 -4.40
CA ASP A 127 -16.01 1.88 -4.03
C ASP A 127 -16.01 2.83 -5.24
N TRP A 128 -14.91 2.90 -5.99
CA TRP A 128 -14.81 3.72 -7.20
C TRP A 128 -15.78 3.25 -8.29
N GLN A 129 -15.93 1.94 -8.49
CA GLN A 129 -16.90 1.40 -9.43
C GLN A 129 -18.34 1.74 -9.01
N TRP A 130 -18.63 1.71 -7.70
CA TRP A 130 -19.93 2.13 -7.19
C TRP A 130 -20.18 3.62 -7.45
N GLN A 131 -19.20 4.47 -7.19
CA GLN A 131 -19.30 5.92 -7.48
C GLN A 131 -19.57 6.19 -8.96
N LYS A 132 -18.86 5.50 -9.88
CA LYS A 132 -19.09 5.60 -11.33
C LYS A 132 -20.51 5.16 -11.73
N ARG A 133 -20.98 4.04 -11.17
CA ARG A 133 -22.35 3.54 -11.41
C ARG A 133 -23.41 4.51 -10.90
N LYS A 134 -23.19 5.13 -9.74
CA LYS A 134 -24.10 6.14 -9.17
C LYS A 134 -24.17 7.37 -10.06
N LEU A 135 -23.03 7.85 -10.54
CA LEU A 135 -22.98 8.97 -11.49
C LEU A 135 -23.73 8.64 -12.78
N HIS A 136 -23.52 7.45 -13.36
CA HIS A 136 -24.21 7.01 -14.59
C HIS A 136 -25.72 6.80 -14.40
N GLN A 137 -26.17 6.46 -13.19
CA GLN A 137 -27.59 6.41 -12.86
C GLN A 137 -28.20 7.81 -12.74
N GLN A 138 -27.44 8.78 -12.24
CA GLN A 138 -27.88 10.17 -12.11
C GLN A 138 -27.90 10.92 -13.45
N THR A 139 -27.03 10.58 -14.40
CA THR A 139 -27.03 11.19 -15.75
C THR A 139 -28.05 10.58 -16.70
N LYS A 140 -28.64 9.43 -16.36
CA LYS A 140 -29.77 8.86 -17.10
C LYS A 140 -31.09 9.43 -16.60
N ARG A 141 -31.49 10.60 -17.14
CA ARG A 141 -32.88 10.98 -17.53
C ARG A 141 -33.00 12.49 -17.80
N THR A 142 -32.68 12.92 -19.01
CA THR A 142 -33.29 14.11 -19.66
C THR A 142 -33.34 13.85 -21.16
N GLY A 143 -34.23 12.96 -21.60
CA GLY A 143 -34.46 12.68 -23.01
C GLY A 143 -35.84 12.06 -23.17
N PRO A 144 -36.63 12.48 -24.19
CA PRO A 144 -37.94 11.88 -24.44
C PRO A 144 -37.79 10.37 -24.57
N THR A 145 -38.58 9.63 -23.79
CA THR A 145 -38.68 8.18 -23.92
C THR A 145 -39.11 7.83 -25.35
N PRO A 146 -38.78 6.62 -25.86
CA PRO A 146 -39.23 6.19 -27.18
C PRO A 146 -40.76 6.29 -27.37
N LYS A 147 -41.53 6.12 -26.28
CA LYS A 147 -42.97 6.31 -26.26
C LYS A 147 -43.37 7.79 -26.40
N GLU A 148 -42.71 8.71 -25.70
CA GLU A 148 -42.95 10.16 -25.84
C GLU A 148 -42.62 10.65 -27.24
N LYS A 149 -41.51 10.18 -27.83
CA LYS A 149 -41.13 10.50 -29.22
C LYS A 149 -42.16 9.98 -30.24
N TYR A 150 -42.77 8.83 -29.97
CA TYR A 150 -43.84 8.30 -30.81
C TYR A 150 -45.14 9.10 -30.67
N MET A 151 -45.51 9.51 -29.44
CA MET A 151 -46.71 10.33 -29.21
C MET A 151 -46.59 11.75 -29.80
N GLU A 152 -45.38 12.30 -29.92
CA GLU A 152 -45.15 13.58 -30.59
C GLU A 152 -45.33 13.48 -32.10
N SER A 153 -44.85 12.38 -32.71
CA SER A 153 -44.94 12.16 -34.17
C SER A 153 -46.34 11.95 -34.72
N ILE A 154 -47.30 11.54 -33.89
CA ILE A 154 -48.70 11.33 -34.29
C ILE A 154 -49.54 12.62 -34.22
N ASN A 155 -49.09 13.63 -33.47
CA ASN A 155 -49.80 14.91 -33.34
C ASN A 155 -49.44 15.93 -34.44
N GLU A 156 -48.37 15.69 -35.21
CA GLU A 156 -47.92 16.57 -36.32
C GLU A 156 -48.62 16.27 -37.66
N THR A 157 -49.32 15.13 -37.79
CA THR A 157 -49.92 14.66 -39.06
C THR A 157 -51.33 15.19 -39.37
N ASP A 158 -51.92 16.07 -38.55
CA ASP A 158 -53.33 16.50 -38.71
C ASP A 158 -53.50 17.99 -39.08
N GLN A 159 -52.44 18.69 -39.50
CA GLN A 159 -52.56 19.97 -40.21
C GLN A 159 -52.66 19.72 -41.72
N GLY A 160 -53.79 19.13 -42.10
CA GLY A 160 -54.19 18.95 -43.48
C GLY A 160 -54.30 20.29 -44.21
N ASP A 161 -53.55 20.37 -45.30
CA ASP A 161 -53.89 21.01 -46.56
C ASP A 161 -55.34 21.54 -46.63
N ASN A 162 -55.53 22.82 -46.31
CA ASN A 162 -56.70 23.57 -46.74
C ASN A 162 -56.26 24.95 -47.21
N VAL A 163 -55.84 25.04 -48.48
CA VAL A 163 -56.45 25.93 -49.49
C VAL A 163 -56.01 25.41 -50.86
N ARG A 164 -56.94 24.73 -51.53
CA ARG A 164 -56.92 24.46 -52.98
C ARG A 164 -58.16 25.14 -53.55
N GLY A 165 -57.98 25.99 -54.56
CA GLY A 165 -59.04 26.35 -55.50
C GLY A 165 -59.46 27.82 -55.50
N ASP A 166 -58.98 28.49 -56.56
CA ASP A 166 -59.62 29.53 -57.39
C ASP A 166 -60.06 30.89 -56.80
#